data_AF-A0A317MCC8-F1
#
_entry.id   AF-A0A317MCC8-F1
#
_cell.length_a   1.000
_cell.length_b   1.000
_cell.length_c   1.000
_cell.angle_alpha   90.00
_cell.angle_beta   90.00
_cell.angle_gamma   90.00
#
_symmetry.space_group_name_H-M   'P 1'
#
loop_
_entity.id
_entity.type
_entity.pdbx_description
1 polymer ?
#
loop_
_entity_poly.entity_id
_entity_poly.type
_entity_poly.pdbx_seq_one_letter_code
_entity_poly.pdbx_strand_id
1 'polypeptide(L)'
;MDTQDRQLYLQEVLELTELLNTEWVDLKKLLVENNINLEGAYMVVYLEGKSDGAEYGIILTADKKLIRFIAKDGGITLQELEDRATAEVEFPTIIVAMEL
;
A
#
# COMPACT_ATOMS: atom_id res chain seq x y z
N MET A 1 -14.89 13.96 3.70
CA MET A 1 -15.23 12.61 3.21
C MET A 1 -16.59 12.27 3.78
N ASP A 2 -17.54 11.84 2.96
CA ASP A 2 -18.82 11.37 3.46
C ASP A 2 -18.74 9.90 3.93
N THR A 3 -19.84 9.37 4.46
CA THR A 3 -19.85 8.01 5.03
C THR A 3 -19.73 6.93 3.95
N GLN A 4 -20.24 7.18 2.75
CA GLN A 4 -20.21 6.19 1.65
C GLN A 4 -18.79 6.09 1.08
N ASP A 5 -18.13 7.22 0.85
CA ASP A 5 -16.73 7.27 0.41
C ASP A 5 -15.82 6.55 1.42
N ARG A 6 -16.00 6.81 2.72
CA ARG A 6 -15.21 6.15 3.76
C ARG A 6 -15.37 4.64 3.77
N GLN A 7 -16.60 4.13 3.56
CA GLN A 7 -16.86 2.69 3.47
C GLN A 7 -16.21 2.07 2.23
N LEU A 8 -16.25 2.77 1.10
CA LEU A 8 -15.59 2.32 -0.13
C LEU A 8 -14.08 2.21 0.05
N TYR A 9 -13.44 3.25 0.58
CA TYR A 9 -12.00 3.22 0.84
C TYR A 9 -11.59 2.18 1.89
N LEU A 10 -12.43 1.95 2.91
CA LEU A 10 -12.18 0.88 3.86
C LEU A 10 -12.20 -0.49 3.16
N GLN A 11 -13.21 -0.73 2.33
CA GLN A 11 -13.32 -1.98 1.59
C GLN A 11 -12.11 -2.17 0.66
N GLU A 12 -11.69 -1.12 -0.04
CA GLU A 12 -10.51 -1.13 -0.91
C GLU A 12 -9.24 -1.51 -0.14
N VAL A 13 -8.98 -0.88 1.02
CA VAL A 13 -7.80 -1.21 1.85
C VAL A 13 -7.82 -2.68 2.28
N LEU A 14 -8.98 -3.20 2.69
CA LEU A 14 -9.11 -4.61 3.10
C LEU A 14 -8.91 -5.57 1.93
N GLU A 15 -9.49 -5.27 0.77
CA GLU A 15 -9.34 -6.07 -0.46
C GLU A 15 -7.88 -6.10 -0.93
N LEU A 16 -7.22 -4.95 -1.02
CA LEU A 16 -5.81 -4.86 -1.40
C LEU A 16 -4.91 -5.60 -0.41
N THR A 17 -5.21 -5.51 0.89
CA THR A 17 -4.45 -6.22 1.93
C THR A 17 -4.66 -7.72 1.85
N GLU A 18 -5.87 -8.19 1.52
CA GLU A 18 -6.15 -9.60 1.31
C GLU A 18 -5.45 -10.13 0.06
N LEU A 19 -5.51 -9.38 -1.06
CA LEU A 19 -4.83 -9.72 -2.31
C LEU A 19 -3.31 -9.83 -2.10
N LEU A 20 -2.70 -8.89 -1.37
CA LEU A 20 -1.29 -8.98 -0.99
C LEU A 20 -0.98 -10.27 -0.21
N ASN A 21 -1.90 -10.69 0.67
CA ASN A 21 -1.70 -11.84 1.54
C ASN A 21 -1.96 -13.19 0.86
N THR A 22 -2.72 -13.22 -0.22
CA THR A 22 -3.23 -14.45 -0.84
C THR A 22 -2.78 -14.63 -2.28
N GLU A 23 -2.98 -13.64 -3.14
CA GLU A 23 -2.80 -13.74 -4.58
C GLU A 23 -1.43 -13.19 -5.03
N TRP A 24 -0.98 -12.07 -4.46
CA TRP A 24 0.26 -11.40 -4.87
C TRP A 24 1.48 -11.90 -4.08
N VAL A 25 1.67 -13.22 -4.09
CA VAL A 25 2.72 -13.92 -3.32
C VAL A 25 4.13 -13.42 -3.67
N ASP A 26 4.39 -13.14 -4.95
CA ASP A 26 5.69 -12.66 -5.41
C ASP A 26 5.99 -11.24 -4.89
N LEU A 27 5.02 -10.33 -4.94
CA LEU A 27 5.14 -8.99 -4.38
C LEU A 27 5.33 -9.02 -2.86
N LYS A 28 4.53 -9.84 -2.16
CA LYS A 28 4.66 -10.06 -0.72
C LYS A 28 6.07 -10.53 -0.36
N LYS A 29 6.60 -11.48 -1.12
CA LYS A 29 7.95 -12.00 -0.93
C LYS A 29 9.00 -10.90 -1.14
N LEU A 30 8.89 -10.09 -2.20
CA LEU A 30 9.81 -8.97 -2.46
C LEU A 30 9.82 -7.95 -1.30
N LEU A 31 8.65 -7.59 -0.78
CA LEU A 31 8.53 -6.67 0.37
C LEU A 31 9.23 -7.23 1.62
N VAL A 32 8.97 -8.50 1.95
CA VAL A 32 9.57 -9.16 3.12
C VAL A 32 11.08 -9.33 2.97
N GLU A 33 11.56 -9.74 1.79
CA GLU A 33 13.00 -9.89 1.50
C GLU A 33 13.74 -8.54 1.58
N ASN A 34 13.02 -7.42 1.43
CA ASN A 34 13.55 -6.06 1.58
C ASN A 34 13.22 -5.44 2.95
N ASN A 35 13.02 -6.26 3.97
CA ASN A 35 12.84 -5.89 5.38
C ASN A 35 11.55 -5.10 5.70
N ILE A 36 10.51 -5.21 4.87
CA ILE A 36 9.20 -4.70 5.24
C ILE A 36 8.48 -5.73 6.11
N ASN A 37 8.18 -5.34 7.35
CA ASN A 37 7.31 -6.14 8.21
C ASN A 37 5.84 -5.91 7.80
N LEU A 38 5.22 -6.95 7.27
CA LEU A 38 3.82 -6.92 6.85
C LEU A 38 2.84 -7.36 7.96
N GLU A 39 3.34 -7.79 9.11
CA GLU A 39 2.49 -8.10 10.26
C GLU A 39 1.79 -6.83 10.76
N GLY A 40 0.45 -6.81 10.70
CA GLY A 40 -0.35 -5.64 11.05
C GLY A 40 -0.21 -4.46 10.07
N ALA A 41 0.34 -4.70 8.88
CA ALA A 41 0.42 -3.69 7.83
C ALA A 41 -0.79 -3.76 6.88
N TYR A 42 -1.10 -2.62 6.26
CA TYR A 42 -2.16 -2.49 5.27
C TYR A 42 -1.60 -2.04 3.92
N MET A 43 -2.08 -2.65 2.83
CA MET A 43 -1.89 -2.11 1.49
C MET A 43 -2.94 -1.02 1.25
N VAL A 44 -2.50 0.21 1.10
CA VAL A 44 -3.42 1.37 0.99
C VAL A 44 -3.53 1.91 -0.43
N VAL A 45 -2.57 1.58 -1.29
CA VAL A 45 -2.57 1.92 -2.72
C VAL A 45 -1.87 0.80 -3.48
N TYR A 46 -2.44 0.39 -4.62
CA TYR A 46 -1.78 -0.45 -5.61
C TYR A 46 -2.18 -0.02 -7.03
N LEU A 47 -1.20 0.10 -7.93
CA LEU A 47 -1.38 0.56 -9.30
C LEU A 47 -0.41 -0.17 -10.24
N GLU A 48 -0.93 -0.68 -11.35
CA GLU A 48 -0.12 -1.30 -12.40
C GLU A 48 0.21 -0.30 -13.52
N GLY A 49 1.50 -0.08 -13.72
CA GLY A 49 2.06 0.75 -14.77
C GLY A 49 1.86 0.11 -16.14
N LYS A 50 0.86 0.59 -16.88
CA LYS A 50 0.50 0.08 -18.22
C LYS A 50 1.62 0.17 -19.25
N SER A 51 2.54 1.12 -19.11
CA SER A 51 3.55 1.45 -20.12
C SER A 51 4.95 0.94 -19.80
N ASP A 52 5.28 0.73 -18.53
CA ASP A 52 6.61 0.41 -18.05
C ASP A 52 6.70 -0.95 -17.37
N GLY A 53 5.57 -1.64 -17.19
CA GLY A 53 5.47 -2.94 -16.54
C GLY A 53 5.81 -2.91 -15.04
N ALA A 54 5.82 -1.73 -14.43
CA ALA A 54 6.11 -1.58 -13.01
C ALA A 54 4.83 -1.61 -12.19
N GLU A 55 4.90 -2.20 -11.00
CA GLU A 55 3.84 -2.15 -10.00
C GLU A 55 4.21 -1.11 -8.95
N TYR A 56 3.24 -0.28 -8.58
CA TYR A 56 3.40 0.81 -7.63
C TYR A 56 2.43 0.61 -6.49
N GLY A 57 2.85 0.99 -5.28
CA GLY A 57 1.90 1.01 -4.17
C GLY A 57 2.46 1.67 -2.93
N ILE A 58 1.62 1.69 -1.90
CA ILE A 58 1.95 2.25 -0.59
C ILE A 58 1.49 1.25 0.47
N ILE A 59 2.39 0.95 1.39
CA ILE A 59 2.13 0.15 2.58
C ILE A 59 2.05 1.09 3.78
N LEU A 60 1.01 0.95 4.59
CA LEU A 60 0.94 1.48 5.94
C LEU A 60 1.40 0.38 6.92
N THR A 61 2.55 0.57 7.55
CA THR A 61 3.07 -0.39 8.54
C THR A 61 2.36 -0.26 9.89
N ALA A 62 2.53 -1.26 10.76
CA ALA A 62 1.97 -1.24 12.12
C ALA A 62 2.49 -0.06 12.98
N ASP A 63 3.73 0.40 12.75
CA ASP A 63 4.28 1.61 13.37
C ASP A 63 3.83 2.92 12.68
N LYS A 64 2.80 2.82 11.84
CA LYS A 64 2.12 3.91 11.14
C LYS A 64 3.03 4.71 10.19
N LYS A 65 4.06 4.06 9.63
CA LYS A 65 4.87 4.62 8.54
C LYS A 65 4.25 4.30 7.20
N LEU A 66 4.41 5.22 6.26
CA LEU A 66 3.99 5.04 4.87
C LEU A 66 5.21 4.72 4.03
N ILE A 67 5.21 3.54 3.42
CA ILE A 67 6.32 3.08 2.57
C ILE A 67 5.78 2.93 1.17
N ARG A 68 6.23 3.80 0.27
CA ARG A 68 6.02 3.65 -1.16
C ARG A 68 6.93 2.57 -1.69
N PHE A 69 6.41 1.71 -2.56
CA PHE A 69 7.21 0.77 -3.32
C PHE A 69 7.05 0.94 -4.83
N ILE A 70 8.08 0.52 -5.55
CA ILE A 70 8.07 0.33 -6.99
C ILE A 70 8.67 -1.05 -7.25
N ALA A 71 7.87 -2.01 -7.68
CA ALA A 71 8.31 -3.35 -8.05
C ALA A 71 8.41 -3.47 -9.56
N LYS A 72 9.56 -3.92 -10.06
CA LYS A 72 9.83 -4.06 -11.50
C LYS A 72 10.96 -5.05 -11.74
N ASP A 73 10.81 -5.89 -12.77
CA ASP A 73 11.85 -6.84 -13.23
C ASP A 73 12.42 -7.71 -12.10
N GLY A 74 11.59 -8.10 -11.13
CA GLY A 74 11.97 -8.91 -9.96
C GLY A 74 12.73 -8.15 -8.87
N GLY A 75 12.89 -6.83 -9.00
CA GLY A 75 13.41 -5.94 -7.97
C GLY A 75 12.32 -5.08 -7.35
N ILE A 76 12.62 -4.49 -6.19
CA ILE A 76 11.74 -3.52 -5.52
C ILE A 76 12.57 -2.33 -5.01
N THR A 77 12.05 -1.14 -5.20
CA THR A 77 12.57 0.10 -4.60
C THR A 77 11.59 0.57 -3.54
N LEU A 78 12.10 0.93 -2.36
CA LEU A 78 11.32 1.36 -1.22
C LEU A 78 11.68 2.79 -0.84
N GLN A 79 10.66 3.58 -0.51
CA GLN A 79 10.81 4.96 -0.06
C GLN A 79 9.81 5.24 1.06
N GLU A 80 10.29 5.63 2.24
CA GLU A 80 9.43 6.17 3.29
C GLU A 80 8.90 7.54 2.87
N LEU A 81 7.59 7.76 3.00
CA LEU A 81 6.94 9.03 2.71
C LEU A 81 6.92 9.89 3.98
N GLU A 82 7.74 10.94 3.99
CA GLU A 82 7.83 11.87 5.12
C GLU A 82 6.63 12.85 5.16
N ASP A 83 6.15 13.29 4.00
CA ASP A 83 4.99 14.20 3.89
C ASP A 83 3.67 13.43 3.81
N ARG A 84 3.24 12.98 4.98
CA ARG A 84 1.97 12.27 5.15
C ARG A 84 0.75 13.10 4.73
N ALA A 85 0.74 14.40 5.01
CA ALA A 85 -0.42 15.24 4.74
C ALA A 85 -0.68 15.35 3.23
N THR A 86 0.37 15.50 2.43
CA THR A 86 0.26 15.47 0.97
C THR A 86 -0.22 14.10 0.48
N ALA A 87 0.32 13.00 1.04
CA ALA A 87 -0.09 11.66 0.67
C ALA A 87 -1.58 11.38 0.98
N GLU A 88 -2.10 11.85 2.12
CA GLU A 88 -3.51 11.71 2.50
C GLU A 88 -4.48 12.47 1.58
N VAL A 89 -4.05 13.58 1.00
CA VAL A 89 -4.83 14.32 0.00
C VAL A 89 -4.87 13.58 -1.33
N GLU A 90 -3.75 13.00 -1.74
CA GLU A 90 -3.64 12.23 -3.00
C GLU A 90 -4.34 10.86 -2.89
N PHE A 91 -4.24 10.21 -1.73
CA PHE A 91 -4.75 8.87 -1.47
C PHE A 91 -5.55 8.84 -0.16
N PRO A 92 -6.86 9.14 -0.22
CA PRO A 92 -7.73 9.17 0.96
C PRO A 92 -7.85 7.83 1.71
N THR A 93 -7.50 6.71 1.07
CA THR A 93 -7.39 5.38 1.69
C THR A 93 -6.42 5.36 2.86
N ILE A 94 -5.38 6.21 2.84
CA ILE A 94 -4.44 6.36 3.96
C ILE A 94 -5.14 6.83 5.22
N ILE A 95 -6.06 7.79 5.11
CA ILE A 95 -6.83 8.32 6.25
C ILE A 95 -7.63 7.19 6.88
N VAL A 96 -8.29 6.38 6.06
CA VAL A 96 -9.14 5.28 6.53
C VAL A 96 -8.31 4.16 7.16
N ALA A 97 -7.19 3.78 6.55
CA ALA A 97 -6.31 2.74 7.09
C ALA A 97 -5.64 3.13 8.41
N MET A 98 -5.47 4.43 8.66
CA MET A 98 -4.94 4.93 9.93
C MET A 98 -5.88 4.74 11.11
N GLU A 99 -7.18 4.59 10.86
CA GLU A 99 -8.22 4.37 11.87
C GLU A 99 -8.45 2.88 12.18
N LEU A 100 -7.74 1.97 11.48
CA LEU A 100 -7.68 0.53 11.75
C LEU A 100 -6.56 0.20 12.76
#